data_AF-A0AB33K9N9-F1
#
_entry.id   AF-A0AB33K9N9-F1
#
_cell.length_a   1.000
_cell.length_b   1.000
_cell.length_c   1.000
_cell.angle_alpha   90.00
_cell.angle_beta   90.00
_cell.angle_gamma   90.00
#
_symmetry.space_group_name_H-M   'P 1'
#
loop_
_entity.id
_entity.type
_entity.pdbx_description
1 polymer ?
#
loop_
_entity_poly.entity_id
_entity_poly.type
_entity_poly.pdbx_seq_one_letter_code
_entity_poly.pdbx_strand_id
1 'polypeptide(L)'
;MSQHQTDGGGPGTAPAGGGPPEHAELPEYAERVLDVADLIPPGRVMTYGDIAEWLGEGGPRQVGRVMALYGSAVPWWRVVRADGTLLPAHELRALDHYRAEGTPLREASRQAEGHIPRIDMRRARWDGHARGDGGGPGGSGEPVGSGDPGGRGGRGGPVGAGGPGEKAHT
;
A
#
# COMPACT_ATOMS: atom_id res chain seq x y z
N MET A 1 5.30 87.39 9.40
CA MET A 1 6.13 86.48 10.23
C MET A 1 6.17 85.16 9.45
N SER A 2 7.08 85.01 8.47
CA SER A 2 8.47 84.49 8.59
C SER A 2 8.54 83.25 9.48
N GLN A 3 8.64 82.05 8.90
CA GLN A 3 9.84 81.36 8.38
C GLN A 3 10.45 80.41 9.43
N HIS A 4 10.51 79.11 9.12
CA HIS A 4 11.67 78.18 9.21
C HIS A 4 11.17 76.72 9.30
N GLN A 5 11.42 75.83 8.30
CA GLN A 5 12.69 75.11 8.00
C GLN A 5 12.90 73.97 9.03
N THR A 6 13.20 72.68 8.76
CA THR A 6 13.59 71.88 7.58
C THR A 6 13.37 70.39 7.86
N ASP A 7 13.18 69.66 6.75
CA ASP A 7 13.73 68.36 6.35
C ASP A 7 14.50 67.48 7.36
N GLY A 8 14.15 66.20 7.34
CA GLY A 8 14.95 65.09 7.85
C GLY A 8 14.60 63.83 7.07
N GLY A 9 15.16 63.68 5.87
CA GLY A 9 15.16 62.42 5.12
C GLY A 9 15.96 61.30 5.81
N GLY A 10 15.56 60.06 5.57
CA GLY A 10 16.34 58.87 5.95
C GLY A 10 15.52 57.58 5.96
N PRO A 11 15.80 56.60 5.08
CA PRO A 11 14.94 55.44 4.81
C PRO A 11 15.28 54.24 5.71
N GLY A 12 14.35 53.30 5.83
CA GLY A 12 14.57 52.00 6.48
C GLY A 12 13.70 51.88 7.72
N THR A 13 12.70 51.02 7.75
CA THR A 13 12.88 49.59 7.54
C THR A 13 11.56 49.05 6.99
N ALA A 14 11.54 48.73 5.70
CA ALA A 14 10.67 47.65 5.25
C ALA A 14 11.14 46.39 5.98
N PRO A 15 10.27 45.57 6.58
CA PRO A 15 10.68 44.24 6.99
C PRO A 15 11.04 43.46 5.71
N ALA A 16 12.32 43.43 5.37
CA ALA A 16 12.89 42.35 4.60
C ALA A 16 13.01 41.15 5.55
N GLY A 17 12.05 40.23 5.47
CA GLY A 17 12.01 39.07 6.36
C GLY A 17 10.72 38.28 6.20
N GLY A 18 10.58 37.67 5.04
CA GLY A 18 9.49 36.76 4.72
C GLY A 18 9.36 36.75 3.21
N GLY A 19 9.99 35.78 2.55
CA GLY A 19 9.74 35.53 1.13
C GLY A 19 8.24 35.34 0.87
N PRO A 20 7.82 35.17 -0.41
CA PRO A 20 6.48 34.64 -0.67
C PRO A 20 6.23 33.45 0.26
N PRO A 21 5.05 33.30 0.89
CA PRO A 21 4.81 32.26 1.87
C PRO A 21 5.36 30.96 1.31
N GLU A 22 6.34 30.39 2.01
CA GLU A 22 6.90 29.08 1.68
C GLU A 22 5.70 28.16 1.50
N HIS A 23 5.58 27.65 0.28
CA HIS A 23 4.49 26.89 -0.31
C HIS A 23 3.33 26.58 0.65
N ALA A 24 2.30 27.45 0.73
CA ALA A 24 1.05 27.23 1.50
C ALA A 24 1.05 25.92 2.32
N GLU A 25 1.72 25.94 3.48
CA GLU A 25 2.16 24.71 4.16
C GLU A 25 0.98 23.74 4.28
N LEU A 26 1.13 22.57 3.66
CA LEU A 26 0.13 21.52 3.77
C LEU A 26 0.05 21.12 5.25
N PRO A 27 -1.14 20.82 5.79
CA PRO A 27 -1.21 20.21 7.10
C PRO A 27 -0.33 18.95 7.14
N GLU A 28 0.44 18.74 8.20
CA GLU A 28 1.37 17.59 8.33
C GLU A 28 0.70 16.22 8.05
N TYR A 29 -0.56 16.06 8.45
CA TYR A 29 -1.35 14.87 8.13
C TYR A 29 -1.63 14.72 6.62
N ALA A 30 -1.85 15.84 5.92
CA ALA A 30 -2.05 15.81 4.48
C ALA A 30 -0.77 15.36 3.76
N GLU A 31 0.39 15.90 4.15
CA GLU A 31 1.69 15.47 3.60
C GLU A 31 1.90 13.97 3.76
N ARG A 32 1.72 13.44 4.97
CA ARG A 32 1.87 12.00 5.23
C ARG A 32 0.90 11.13 4.42
N VAL A 33 -0.34 11.58 4.20
CA VAL A 33 -1.30 10.87 3.32
C VAL A 33 -0.83 10.88 1.87
N LEU A 34 -0.31 12.01 1.37
CA LEU A 34 0.20 12.13 0.02
C LEU A 34 1.46 11.27 -0.20
N ASP A 35 2.37 11.24 0.77
CA ASP A 35 3.55 10.38 0.76
C ASP A 35 3.16 8.91 0.63
N VAL A 36 2.17 8.44 1.41
CA VAL A 36 1.67 7.06 1.30
C VAL A 36 1.07 6.80 -0.07
N ALA A 37 0.33 7.75 -0.65
CA ALA A 37 -0.25 7.59 -1.99
C ALA A 37 0.83 7.45 -3.08
N ASP A 38 1.94 8.19 -2.97
CA ASP A 38 3.08 8.09 -3.89
C ASP A 38 3.85 6.77 -3.76
N LEU A 39 3.87 6.17 -2.57
CA LEU A 39 4.52 4.88 -2.34
C LEU A 39 3.78 3.69 -2.99
N ILE A 40 2.48 3.82 -3.28
CA ILE A 40 1.70 2.72 -3.85
C ILE A 40 2.26 2.37 -5.23
N PRO A 41 2.75 1.14 -5.49
CA PRO A 41 3.32 0.79 -6.78
C PRO A 41 2.32 0.88 -7.95
N PRO A 42 2.79 1.12 -9.19
CA PRO A 42 1.94 1.01 -10.37
C PRO A 42 1.19 -0.33 -10.42
N GLY A 43 -0.08 -0.28 -10.80
CA GLY A 43 -0.92 -1.47 -10.93
C GLY A 43 -1.50 -1.96 -9.60
N ARG A 44 -1.20 -1.27 -8.50
CA ARG A 44 -1.69 -1.57 -7.16
C ARG A 44 -2.50 -0.43 -6.57
N VAL A 45 -3.31 -0.76 -5.57
CA VAL A 45 -4.18 0.20 -4.89
C VAL A 45 -4.20 -0.02 -3.38
N MET A 46 -4.47 1.05 -2.63
CA MET A 46 -4.86 1.01 -1.21
C MET A 46 -6.22 1.66 -1.04
N THR A 47 -6.99 1.21 -0.06
CA THR A 47 -8.22 1.92 0.31
C THR A 47 -7.94 3.13 1.18
N TYR A 48 -8.86 4.08 1.25
CA TYR A 48 -8.79 5.17 2.25
C TYR A 48 -8.63 4.66 3.69
N GLY A 49 -9.22 3.50 4.01
CA GLY A 49 -9.05 2.86 5.32
C GLY A 49 -7.66 2.25 5.49
N ASP A 50 -7.13 1.62 4.46
CA ASP A 50 -5.79 1.03 4.49
C ASP A 50 -4.72 2.11 4.76
N ILE A 51 -4.88 3.30 4.17
CA ILE A 51 -3.97 4.43 4.43
C ILE A 51 -4.09 4.93 5.86
N ALA A 52 -5.31 5.05 6.40
CA ALA A 52 -5.50 5.46 7.79
C ALA A 52 -4.90 4.42 8.75
N GLU A 53 -5.08 3.13 8.47
CA GLU A 53 -4.47 2.03 9.22
C GLU A 53 -2.94 2.06 9.12
N TRP A 54 -2.39 2.31 7.93
CA TRP A 54 -0.95 2.43 7.70
C TRP A 54 -0.31 3.55 8.52
N LEU A 55 -0.97 4.71 8.56
CA LEU A 55 -0.51 5.87 9.31
C LEU A 55 -0.72 5.72 10.83
N GLY A 56 -1.59 4.81 11.25
CA GLY A 56 -1.96 4.62 12.66
C GLY A 56 -2.75 5.78 13.26
N GLU A 57 -3.23 6.71 12.42
CA GLU A 57 -3.97 7.89 12.85
C GLU A 57 -5.00 8.34 11.81
N GLY A 58 -5.93 9.19 12.27
CA GLY A 58 -7.03 9.66 11.43
C GLY A 58 -8.02 8.55 11.09
N GLY A 59 -8.76 8.74 10.01
CA GLY A 59 -9.74 7.76 9.55
C GLY A 59 -10.03 7.90 8.05
N PRO A 60 -10.72 6.92 7.45
CA PRO A 60 -10.95 6.87 5.99
C PRO A 60 -11.54 8.16 5.42
N ARG A 61 -12.42 8.83 6.18
CA ARG A 61 -13.05 10.10 5.78
C ARG A 61 -12.06 11.27 5.78
N GLN A 62 -11.13 11.30 6.73
CA GLN A 62 -10.08 12.33 6.78
C GLN A 62 -9.11 12.15 5.61
N VAL A 63 -8.70 10.91 5.31
CA VAL A 63 -7.90 10.60 4.11
C VAL A 63 -8.65 11.03 2.84
N GLY A 64 -9.94 10.69 2.72
CA GLY A 64 -10.76 11.11 1.59
C GLY A 64 -10.83 12.64 1.42
N ARG A 65 -10.92 13.40 2.51
CA ARG A 65 -10.88 14.87 2.48
C ARG A 65 -9.52 15.39 2.01
N VAL A 66 -8.41 14.81 2.48
CA VAL A 66 -7.06 15.16 2.02
C VAL A 66 -6.94 14.92 0.52
N MET A 67 -7.32 13.74 0.04
CA MET A 67 -7.24 13.40 -1.39
C MET A 67 -8.10 14.32 -2.26
N ALA A 68 -9.25 14.77 -1.76
CA ALA A 68 -10.11 15.71 -2.48
C ALA A 68 -9.52 17.14 -2.57
N LEU A 69 -8.74 17.56 -1.57
CA LEU A 69 -8.17 18.91 -1.50
C LEU A 69 -6.77 19.00 -2.13
N TYR A 70 -5.97 17.96 -1.97
CA TYR A 70 -4.52 17.98 -2.24
C TYR A 70 -4.05 16.82 -3.13
N GLY A 71 -4.91 15.84 -3.41
CA GLY A 71 -4.53 14.61 -4.11
C GLY A 71 -4.19 14.77 -5.60
N SER A 72 -4.39 15.94 -6.19
CA SER A 72 -4.08 16.18 -7.61
C SER A 72 -2.60 16.09 -7.94
N ALA A 73 -1.72 16.19 -6.93
CA ALA A 73 -0.26 16.13 -7.08
C ALA A 73 0.33 14.71 -7.07
N VAL A 74 -0.45 13.69 -6.70
CA VAL A 74 -0.01 12.30 -6.46
C VAL A 74 -0.83 11.33 -7.35
N PRO A 75 -0.50 10.03 -7.47
CA PRO A 75 -1.26 9.08 -8.28
C PRO A 75 -2.57 8.70 -7.57
N TRP A 76 -3.48 9.65 -7.45
CA TRP A 76 -4.72 9.55 -6.69
C TRP A 76 -5.62 8.39 -7.11
N TRP A 77 -5.51 7.92 -8.36
CA TRP A 77 -6.22 6.73 -8.83
C TRP A 77 -5.81 5.47 -8.06
N ARG A 78 -4.62 5.42 -7.45
CA ARG A 78 -4.18 4.31 -6.60
C ARG A 78 -4.83 4.31 -5.21
N VAL A 79 -5.55 5.37 -4.84
CA VAL A 79 -6.29 5.47 -3.56
C VAL A 79 -7.79 5.36 -3.82
N VAL A 80 -8.40 4.26 -3.37
CA VAL A 80 -9.74 3.86 -3.83
C VAL A 80 -10.73 3.64 -2.68
N ARG A 81 -12.02 3.52 -3.03
CA ARG A 81 -13.05 3.07 -2.10
C ARG A 81 -12.90 1.57 -1.82
N ALA A 82 -13.31 1.14 -0.63
CA ALA A 82 -13.21 -0.26 -0.20
C ALA A 82 -14.02 -1.24 -1.08
N ASP A 83 -15.04 -0.76 -1.77
CA ASP A 83 -15.88 -1.54 -2.68
C ASP A 83 -15.31 -1.66 -4.11
N GLY A 84 -14.15 -1.04 -4.38
CA GLY A 84 -13.50 -1.05 -5.69
C GLY A 84 -14.24 -0.24 -6.77
N THR A 85 -15.20 0.60 -6.37
CA THR A 85 -15.92 1.49 -7.29
C THR A 85 -15.06 2.69 -7.64
N LEU A 86 -15.00 3.04 -8.93
CA LEU A 86 -14.24 4.20 -9.39
C LEU A 86 -14.78 5.51 -8.79
N LEU A 87 -13.91 6.52 -8.68
CA LEU A 87 -14.30 7.80 -8.10
C LEU A 87 -15.20 8.57 -9.07
N PRO A 88 -16.37 9.07 -8.62
CA PRO A 88 -17.32 9.73 -9.50
C PRO A 88 -16.72 10.98 -10.15
N ALA A 89 -17.13 11.28 -11.38
CA ALA A 89 -16.69 12.41 -12.20
C ALA A 89 -15.25 12.35 -12.75
N HIS A 90 -14.48 11.31 -12.40
CA HIS A 90 -13.11 11.11 -12.90
C HIS A 90 -12.86 9.69 -13.41
N GLU A 91 -13.93 8.91 -13.62
CA GLU A 91 -13.86 7.48 -13.94
C GLU A 91 -13.07 7.21 -15.21
N LEU A 92 -13.24 8.05 -16.25
CA LEU A 92 -12.53 7.89 -17.52
C LEU A 92 -11.02 8.13 -17.38
N ARG A 93 -10.62 9.20 -16.67
CA ARG A 93 -9.19 9.48 -16.42
C ARG A 93 -8.57 8.38 -15.56
N ALA A 94 -9.27 7.96 -14.51
CA ALA A 94 -8.82 6.86 -13.66
C ALA A 94 -8.66 5.57 -14.46
N LEU A 95 -9.62 5.26 -15.34
CA LEU A 95 -9.58 4.07 -16.19
C LEU A 95 -8.39 4.04 -17.13
N ASP A 96 -8.01 5.17 -17.72
CA ASP A 96 -6.82 5.25 -18.57
C ASP A 96 -5.55 4.95 -17.78
N HIS A 97 -5.42 5.47 -16.56
CA HIS A 97 -4.31 5.14 -15.67
C HIS A 97 -4.30 3.65 -15.28
N TYR A 98 -5.45 3.07 -14.91
CA TYR A 98 -5.52 1.65 -14.57
C TYR A 98 -5.11 0.75 -15.73
N ARG A 99 -5.51 1.11 -16.95
CA ARG A 99 -5.11 0.37 -18.16
C ARG A 99 -3.62 0.52 -18.43
N ALA A 100 -3.08 1.74 -18.32
CA ALA A 100 -1.65 2.00 -18.52
C ALA A 100 -0.77 1.26 -17.52
N GLU A 101 -1.22 1.14 -16.27
CA GLU A 101 -0.48 0.47 -15.20
C GLU A 101 -0.75 -1.03 -15.08
N GLY A 102 -1.71 -1.56 -15.84
CA GLY A 102 -2.11 -2.96 -15.73
C GLY A 102 -2.81 -3.29 -14.40
N THR A 103 -3.47 -2.31 -13.77
CA THR A 103 -4.23 -2.54 -12.53
C THR A 103 -5.31 -3.60 -12.76
N PRO A 104 -5.39 -4.65 -11.94
CA PRO A 104 -6.40 -5.69 -12.11
C PRO A 104 -7.83 -5.14 -12.04
N LEU A 105 -8.58 -5.27 -13.15
CA LEU A 105 -9.98 -4.89 -13.27
C LEU A 105 -10.86 -6.15 -13.38
N ARG A 106 -12.07 -6.09 -12.83
CA ARG A 106 -13.14 -7.06 -13.05
C ARG A 106 -13.86 -6.73 -14.34
N GLU A 107 -14.39 -7.75 -15.01
CA GLU A 107 -15.26 -7.53 -16.16
C GLU A 107 -16.43 -6.61 -15.80
N ALA A 108 -16.70 -5.63 -16.66
CA ALA A 108 -17.83 -4.75 -16.48
C ALA A 108 -19.12 -5.56 -16.62
N SER A 109 -19.92 -5.62 -15.56
CA SER A 109 -21.26 -6.20 -15.64
C SER A 109 -22.08 -5.41 -16.67
N ARG A 110 -22.95 -6.10 -17.43
CA ARG A 110 -23.92 -5.45 -18.33
C ARG A 110 -24.88 -4.50 -17.59
N GLN A 111 -24.94 -4.60 -16.26
CA GLN A 111 -25.73 -3.74 -15.38
C GLN A 111 -24.95 -2.53 -14.84
N ALA A 112 -23.65 -2.43 -15.11
CA ALA A 112 -22.84 -1.31 -14.68
C ALA A 112 -23.13 -0.09 -15.57
N GLU A 113 -23.51 1.02 -14.93
CA GLU A 113 -23.69 2.31 -15.60
C GLU A 113 -22.43 2.67 -16.40
N GLY A 114 -22.60 2.93 -17.70
CA GLY A 114 -21.48 3.28 -18.59
C GLY A 114 -20.51 2.14 -18.96
N HIS A 115 -20.80 0.88 -18.63
CA HIS A 115 -19.91 -0.28 -18.88
C HIS A 115 -18.51 -0.13 -18.25
N ILE A 116 -18.42 0.61 -17.14
CA ILE A 116 -17.14 0.87 -16.48
C ILE A 116 -16.77 -0.33 -15.58
N PRO A 117 -15.58 -0.94 -15.75
CA PRO A 117 -15.15 -2.04 -14.93
C PRO A 117 -14.81 -1.58 -13.50
N ARG A 118 -14.99 -2.48 -12.53
CA ARG A 118 -14.55 -2.26 -11.14
C ARG A 118 -13.14 -2.79 -10.93
N ILE A 119 -12.43 -2.28 -9.94
CA ILE A 119 -11.13 -2.82 -9.57
C ILE A 119 -11.30 -4.19 -8.91
N ASP A 120 -10.48 -5.16 -9.30
CA ASP A 120 -10.43 -6.44 -8.60
C ASP A 120 -9.59 -6.31 -7.33
N MET A 121 -10.23 -5.84 -6.26
CA MET A 121 -9.59 -5.58 -4.97
C MET A 121 -8.78 -6.76 -4.42
N ARG A 122 -9.18 -8.00 -4.72
CA ARG A 122 -8.46 -9.20 -4.26
C ARG A 122 -7.06 -9.32 -4.87
N ARG A 123 -6.88 -8.83 -6.10
CA ARG A 123 -5.62 -8.91 -6.86
C ARG A 123 -4.83 -7.60 -6.81
N ALA A 124 -5.54 -6.47 -6.80
CA ALA A 124 -4.95 -5.14 -6.90
C ALA A 124 -4.49 -4.57 -5.55
N ARG A 125 -5.07 -5.01 -4.43
CA ARG A 125 -4.75 -4.43 -3.11
C ARG A 125 -3.26 -4.60 -2.79
N TRP A 126 -2.64 -3.52 -2.35
CA TRP A 126 -1.32 -3.49 -1.77
C TRP A 126 -1.42 -3.52 -0.26
N ASP A 127 -0.59 -4.35 0.34
CA ASP A 127 -0.44 -4.57 1.77
C ASP A 127 0.87 -3.97 2.31
N GLY A 128 1.55 -3.15 1.50
CA GLY A 128 2.71 -2.38 1.95
C GLY A 128 4.06 -3.07 1.83
N HIS A 129 4.12 -4.37 1.49
CA HIS A 129 5.38 -4.98 1.10
C HIS A 129 5.65 -4.68 -0.36
N ALA A 130 6.78 -4.06 -0.68
CA ALA A 130 7.31 -4.14 -2.03
C ALA A 130 7.55 -5.64 -2.30
N ARG A 131 6.91 -6.21 -3.33
CA ARG A 131 7.36 -7.51 -3.83
C ARG A 131 8.75 -7.27 -4.39
N GLY A 132 9.79 -7.56 -3.61
CA GLY A 132 11.13 -7.69 -4.12
C GLY A 132 11.12 -8.80 -5.18
N ASP A 133 11.60 -8.47 -6.36
CA ASP A 133 11.94 -9.43 -7.40
C ASP A 133 12.98 -10.45 -6.89
N GLY A 134 12.80 -11.74 -7.21
CA GLY A 134 13.87 -12.75 -7.23
C GLY A 134 13.72 -13.96 -6.27
N GLY A 135 13.39 -15.13 -6.81
CA GLY A 135 13.56 -16.45 -6.14
C GLY A 135 15.05 -16.82 -5.96
N GLY A 136 15.46 -17.85 -5.24
CA GLY A 136 14.89 -18.98 -4.50
C GLY A 136 16.07 -19.66 -3.77
N PRO A 137 16.17 -20.99 -3.59
CA PRO A 137 15.15 -22.02 -3.40
C PRO A 137 15.16 -22.54 -1.95
N GLY A 138 14.30 -23.52 -1.65
CA GLY A 138 14.37 -24.29 -0.42
C GLY A 138 15.76 -24.87 -0.16
N GLY A 139 16.27 -24.59 1.03
CA GLY A 139 17.35 -25.31 1.67
C GLY A 139 16.82 -25.90 2.96
N SER A 140 16.25 -27.10 2.86
CA SER A 140 16.13 -28.02 3.99
C SER A 140 17.55 -28.32 4.48
N GLY A 141 18.03 -27.57 5.46
CA GLY A 141 19.32 -27.78 6.13
C GLY A 141 19.10 -28.30 7.54
N GLU A 142 18.94 -29.63 7.62
CA GLU A 142 19.27 -30.56 8.70
C GLU A 142 19.19 -30.11 10.18
N PRO A 143 18.48 -30.87 11.05
CA PRO A 143 18.75 -30.82 12.48
C PRO A 143 20.16 -31.38 12.75
N VAL A 144 20.93 -30.66 13.55
CA VAL A 144 22.29 -31.03 13.95
C VAL A 144 22.24 -32.40 14.64
N GLY A 145 22.75 -33.42 13.95
CA GLY A 145 23.00 -34.74 14.51
C GLY A 145 24.24 -34.67 15.39
N SER A 146 24.05 -34.49 16.69
CA SER A 146 25.09 -34.76 17.67
C SER A 146 25.24 -36.28 17.81
N GLY A 147 26.37 -36.81 17.35
CA GLY A 147 26.64 -38.24 17.31
C GLY A 147 26.95 -38.86 18.68
N ASP A 148 26.74 -40.18 18.75
CA ASP A 148 27.56 -41.11 19.54
C ASP A 148 27.45 -42.54 18.94
N PRO A 149 28.55 -43.15 18.46
CA PRO A 149 28.58 -44.56 18.13
C PRO A 149 29.37 -45.34 19.20
N GLY A 150 28.65 -46.10 20.03
CA GLY A 150 29.26 -46.99 21.03
C GLY A 150 28.45 -48.26 21.23
N GLY A 151 28.88 -49.36 20.60
CA GLY A 151 28.12 -50.60 20.51
C GLY A 151 28.14 -51.52 21.74
N ARG A 152 27.29 -52.56 21.66
CA ARG A 152 27.60 -54.02 21.82
C ARG A 152 26.66 -54.79 22.77
N GLY A 153 25.98 -55.78 22.18
CA GLY A 153 25.57 -57.05 22.81
C GLY A 153 24.19 -57.03 23.48
N GLY A 154 23.29 -57.99 23.30
CA GLY A 154 23.30 -59.22 22.53
C GLY A 154 22.11 -60.11 22.91
N ARG A 155 21.78 -61.03 21.98
CA ARG A 155 21.19 -62.36 22.17
C ARG A 155 19.70 -62.54 22.58
N GLY A 156 18.99 -63.23 21.67
CA GLY A 156 18.04 -64.32 21.95
C GLY A 156 16.58 -63.89 22.12
N GLY A 157 15.58 -64.47 21.46
CA GLY A 157 15.46 -65.64 20.59
C GLY A 157 14.05 -65.69 19.97
N PRO A 158 13.72 -66.72 19.15
CA PRO A 158 12.56 -66.70 18.24
C PRO A 158 11.39 -67.58 18.73
N VAL A 159 10.15 -67.16 18.47
CA VAL A 159 8.90 -67.96 18.26
C VAL A 159 7.81 -66.96 17.85
N GLY A 160 6.81 -67.18 16.99
CA GLY A 160 6.35 -68.27 16.15
C GLY A 160 5.14 -67.71 15.38
N ALA A 161 5.04 -67.99 14.08
CA ALA A 161 3.94 -68.72 13.42
C ALA A 161 2.51 -68.11 13.49
N GLY A 162 1.95 -67.82 12.32
CA GLY A 162 0.50 -67.65 12.12
C GLY A 162 0.14 -66.86 10.85
N GLY A 163 -0.03 -67.57 9.72
CA GLY A 163 -0.58 -67.01 8.46
C GLY A 163 -2.12 -66.94 8.45
N PRO A 164 -2.77 -67.07 7.28
CA PRO A 164 -3.29 -65.94 6.50
C PRO A 164 -4.83 -65.89 6.43
N GLY A 165 -5.39 -64.76 5.98
CA GLY A 165 -6.83 -64.59 5.83
C GLY A 165 -7.21 -63.49 4.83
N GLU A 166 -7.08 -63.81 3.55
CA GLU A 166 -7.80 -63.22 2.42
C GLU A 166 -9.32 -63.20 2.70
N LYS A 167 -10.04 -62.14 2.30
CA LYS A 167 -11.16 -62.15 1.31
C LYS A 167 -11.86 -60.79 1.24
N ALA A 168 -12.03 -60.35 0.01
CA ALA A 168 -12.90 -59.27 -0.42
C ALA A 168 -14.38 -59.58 -0.15
N HIS A 169 -15.20 -58.54 -0.02
CA HIS A 169 -16.57 -58.55 -0.52
C HIS A 169 -16.95 -57.16 -1.03
N THR A 170 -17.54 -57.20 -2.22
CA THR A 170 -18.46 -56.28 -2.88
C THR A 170 -19.36 -55.50 -1.94
#